data_AF-A0A662BUC5-F1
#
_entry.id   AF-A0A662BUC5-F1
#
_cell.length_a   1.000
_cell.length_b   1.000
_cell.length_c   1.000
_cell.angle_alpha   90.00
_cell.angle_beta   90.00
_cell.angle_gamma   90.00
#
_symmetry.space_group_name_H-M   'P 1'
#
loop_
_entity.id
_entity.type
_entity.pdbx_description
1 polymer ?
#
loop_
_entity_poly.entity_id
_entity_poly.type
_entity_poly.pdbx_seq_one_letter_code
_entity_poly.pdbx_strand_id
1 'polypeptide(L)'
;MVKKEIQLLQDQINKLDDKGFDLESWKIYTIGLLDRLFGHNSHKINQMKELKYDFSSWSLRDTSGNPDSIKKKARVIVESAIREIEHFGLPDNGKSKSEEPTNLVTEILKDELKGSEYKRMMKIINENKSKDVKSELLFEFISNIDTETKDQIILNLLKQI
;
A
#
# COMPACT_ATOMS: atom_id res chain seq x y z
N MET A 1 -3.16 -3.36 10.35
CA MET A 1 -4.15 -3.58 9.27
C MET A 1 -3.62 -4.55 8.25
N VAL A 2 -2.50 -4.27 7.55
CA VAL A 2 -1.83 -5.06 6.48
C VAL A 2 -2.06 -6.58 6.43
N LYS A 3 -2.06 -7.28 7.57
CA LYS A 3 -2.34 -8.73 7.65
C LYS A 3 -3.73 -9.10 7.11
N LYS A 4 -4.76 -8.26 7.31
CA LYS A 4 -6.13 -8.52 6.84
C LYS A 4 -6.23 -8.36 5.33
N GLU A 5 -5.57 -7.37 4.75
CA GLU A 5 -5.56 -7.13 3.30
C GLU A 5 -4.79 -8.22 2.57
N ILE A 6 -3.63 -8.64 3.10
CA ILE A 6 -2.89 -9.80 2.59
C ILE A 6 -3.75 -11.06 2.67
N GLN A 7 -4.47 -11.28 3.78
CA GLN A 7 -5.36 -12.42 3.92
C GLN A 7 -6.46 -12.44 2.86
N LEU A 8 -7.09 -11.29 2.55
CA LEU A 8 -8.10 -11.21 1.50
C LEU A 8 -7.55 -11.55 0.10
N LEU A 9 -6.30 -11.15 -0.19
CA LEU A 9 -5.63 -11.51 -1.43
C LEU A 9 -5.25 -13.01 -1.45
N GLN A 10 -4.82 -13.56 -0.32
CA GLN A 10 -4.54 -15.00 -0.18
C GLN A 10 -5.80 -15.84 -0.39
N ASP A 11 -6.95 -15.38 0.10
CA ASP A 11 -8.25 -16.01 -0.15
C ASP A 11 -8.59 -16.01 -1.65
N GLN A 12 -8.24 -14.94 -2.39
CA GLN A 12 -8.41 -14.94 -3.84
C GLN A 12 -7.51 -15.95 -4.55
N ILE A 13 -6.29 -16.16 -4.06
CA ILE A 13 -5.40 -17.20 -4.58
C ILE A 13 -6.01 -18.58 -4.37
N ASN A 14 -6.55 -18.85 -3.18
CA ASN A 14 -7.17 -20.15 -2.87
C ASN A 14 -8.39 -20.42 -3.76
N LYS A 15 -9.21 -19.39 -4.02
CA LYS A 15 -10.38 -19.50 -4.91
C LYS A 15 -10.04 -19.90 -6.35
N LEU A 16 -8.82 -19.65 -6.83
CA LEU A 16 -8.40 -20.10 -8.16
C LEU A 16 -8.45 -21.63 -8.29
N ASP A 17 -8.31 -22.37 -7.19
CA ASP A 17 -8.29 -23.83 -7.17
C ASP A 17 -9.66 -24.45 -6.88
N ASP A 18 -10.70 -23.63 -6.64
CA ASP A 18 -12.04 -24.12 -6.38
C ASP A 18 -12.64 -24.85 -7.60
N LYS A 19 -13.36 -25.94 -7.32
CA LYS A 19 -14.02 -26.76 -8.36
C LYS A 19 -15.08 -25.97 -9.15
N GLY A 20 -15.62 -24.90 -8.58
CA GLY A 20 -16.60 -24.00 -9.19
C GLY A 20 -16.02 -22.67 -9.65
N PHE A 21 -14.71 -22.60 -9.89
CA PHE A 21 -14.05 -21.34 -10.26
C PHE A 21 -14.63 -20.74 -11.55
N ASP A 22 -15.13 -19.51 -11.43
CA ASP A 22 -15.55 -18.67 -12.55
C ASP A 22 -14.63 -17.45 -12.66
N LEU A 23 -13.96 -17.32 -13.81
CA LEU A 23 -12.95 -16.29 -14.04
C LEU A 23 -13.54 -14.88 -13.95
N GLU A 24 -14.71 -14.63 -14.53
CA GLU A 24 -15.29 -13.29 -14.61
C GLU A 24 -15.78 -12.82 -13.23
N SER A 25 -16.48 -13.68 -12.49
CA SER A 25 -16.90 -13.38 -11.12
C SER A 25 -15.72 -13.13 -10.19
N TRP A 26 -14.68 -13.96 -10.30
CA TRP A 26 -13.45 -13.79 -9.54
C TRP A 26 -12.70 -12.51 -9.91
N LYS A 27 -12.63 -12.16 -11.21
CA LYS A 27 -12.02 -10.91 -11.69
C LYS A 27 -12.73 -9.69 -11.15
N ILE A 28 -14.06 -9.65 -11.18
CA ILE A 28 -14.83 -8.49 -10.67
C ILE A 28 -14.47 -8.21 -9.22
N TYR A 29 -14.50 -9.24 -8.37
CA TYR A 29 -14.16 -9.09 -6.97
C TYR A 29 -12.69 -8.69 -6.77
N THR A 30 -11.78 -9.37 -7.46
CA THR A 30 -10.33 -9.15 -7.31
C THR A 30 -9.91 -7.77 -7.81
N ILE A 31 -10.51 -7.28 -8.90
CA ILE A 31 -10.31 -5.92 -9.39
C ILE A 31 -10.77 -4.90 -8.35
N GLY A 32 -11.95 -5.08 -7.73
CA GLY A 32 -12.42 -4.19 -6.68
C GLY A 32 -11.52 -4.17 -5.43
N LEU A 33 -10.92 -5.31 -5.10
CA LEU A 33 -9.93 -5.40 -4.02
C LEU A 33 -8.63 -4.67 -4.38
N LEU A 34 -8.05 -4.96 -5.55
CA LEU A 34 -6.84 -4.29 -6.03
C LEU A 34 -7.05 -2.78 -6.20
N ASP A 35 -8.25 -2.36 -6.60
CA ASP A 35 -8.65 -0.97 -6.69
C ASP A 35 -8.63 -0.23 -5.35
N ARG A 36 -9.17 -0.87 -4.31
CA ARG A 36 -9.11 -0.33 -2.95
C ARG A 36 -7.68 -0.25 -2.43
N LEU A 37 -6.84 -1.24 -2.73
CA LEU A 37 -5.49 -1.36 -2.20
C LEU A 37 -4.46 -0.51 -2.95
N PHE A 38 -4.56 -0.39 -4.27
CA PHE A 38 -3.55 0.26 -5.12
C PHE A 38 -4.10 1.42 -5.98
N GLY A 39 -5.40 1.72 -5.86
CA GLY A 39 -6.06 2.78 -6.63
C GLY A 39 -6.49 2.36 -8.04
N HIS A 40 -7.43 3.15 -8.58
CA HIS A 40 -8.15 2.91 -9.86
C HIS A 40 -7.27 2.77 -11.10
N ASN A 41 -6.02 3.22 -11.06
CA ASN A 41 -5.12 3.22 -12.22
C ASN A 41 -3.88 2.34 -12.03
N SER A 42 -3.91 1.36 -11.11
CA SER A 42 -2.78 0.46 -10.94
C SER A 42 -2.60 -0.45 -12.16
N HIS A 43 -1.35 -0.67 -12.56
CA HIS A 43 -1.01 -1.57 -13.68
C HIS A 43 -1.57 -2.99 -13.46
N LYS A 44 -1.66 -3.43 -12.20
CA LYS A 44 -2.21 -4.74 -11.81
C LYS A 44 -3.68 -4.91 -12.20
N ILE A 45 -4.48 -3.83 -12.10
CA ILE A 45 -5.89 -3.85 -12.53
C ILE A 45 -5.99 -4.04 -14.04
N ASN A 46 -5.09 -3.42 -14.81
CA ASN A 46 -5.08 -3.58 -16.26
C ASN A 46 -4.68 -5.01 -16.65
N GLN A 47 -3.63 -5.56 -16.02
CA GLN A 47 -3.25 -6.97 -16.20
C GLN A 47 -4.39 -7.93 -15.85
N MET A 48 -5.13 -7.65 -14.78
CA MET A 48 -6.28 -8.45 -14.36
C MET A 48 -7.44 -8.39 -15.37
N LYS A 49 -7.73 -7.21 -15.94
CA LYS A 49 -8.76 -7.03 -16.97
C LYS A 49 -8.44 -7.78 -18.26
N GLU A 50 -7.16 -7.87 -18.61
CA GLU A 50 -6.68 -8.58 -19.80
C GLU A 50 -6.74 -10.11 -19.70
N LEU A 51 -6.94 -10.66 -18.49
CA LEU A 51 -7.17 -12.10 -18.33
C LEU A 51 -8.48 -12.49 -19.04
N LYS A 52 -8.33 -13.30 -20.09
CA LYS A 52 -9.46 -13.87 -20.84
C LYS A 52 -9.07 -15.27 -21.29
N TYR A 53 -10.07 -16.15 -21.37
CA TYR A 53 -9.92 -17.41 -22.07
C TYR A 53 -9.68 -17.13 -23.55
N ASP A 54 -8.59 -17.66 -24.09
CA ASP A 54 -8.30 -17.56 -25.52
C ASP A 54 -9.02 -18.71 -26.23
N PHE A 55 -10.14 -18.39 -26.88
CA PHE A 55 -10.95 -19.32 -27.66
C PHE A 55 -10.63 -19.25 -29.17
N SER A 56 -9.48 -18.72 -29.57
CA SER A 56 -9.09 -18.70 -30.98
C SER A 56 -8.95 -20.12 -31.57
N SER A 57 -9.32 -20.31 -32.84
CA SER A 57 -9.30 -21.63 -33.50
C SER A 57 -7.90 -22.30 -33.55
N TRP A 58 -6.84 -21.56 -33.22
CA TRP A 58 -5.48 -22.09 -33.04
C TRP A 58 -5.20 -22.58 -31.60
N SER A 59 -5.83 -22.00 -30.58
CA SER A 59 -5.63 -22.38 -29.17
C SER A 59 -6.21 -23.75 -28.81
N LEU A 60 -7.14 -24.24 -29.64
CA LEU A 60 -7.76 -25.58 -29.55
C LEU A 60 -6.84 -26.71 -30.01
N ARG A 61 -5.79 -26.42 -30.81
CA ARG A 61 -4.85 -27.44 -31.30
C ARG A 61 -3.64 -27.64 -30.40
N ASP A 62 -3.11 -26.56 -29.82
CA ASP A 62 -1.86 -26.58 -29.04
C ASP A 62 -2.05 -25.92 -27.67
N THR A 63 -2.72 -26.60 -26.73
CA THR A 63 -2.65 -26.36 -25.26
C THR A 63 -2.80 -24.93 -24.70
N SER A 64 -3.18 -23.93 -25.50
CA SER A 64 -3.12 -22.50 -25.16
C SER A 64 -4.46 -21.91 -24.72
N GLY A 65 -5.49 -22.74 -24.63
CA GLY A 65 -6.75 -22.47 -23.90
C GLY A 65 -6.85 -23.18 -22.55
N ASN A 66 -5.76 -23.74 -22.00
CA ASN A 66 -5.84 -24.51 -20.76
C ASN A 66 -6.24 -23.59 -19.57
N PRO A 67 -7.36 -23.87 -18.86
CA PRO A 67 -7.75 -23.13 -17.66
C PRO A 67 -6.64 -22.94 -16.63
N ASP A 68 -5.71 -23.90 -16.55
CA ASP A 68 -4.55 -23.82 -15.65
C ASP A 68 -3.58 -22.70 -16.04
N SER A 69 -3.47 -22.36 -17.32
CA SER A 69 -2.57 -21.28 -17.79
C SER A 69 -3.06 -19.90 -17.33
N ILE A 70 -4.38 -19.69 -17.33
CA ILE A 70 -5.00 -18.43 -16.89
C ILE A 70 -5.00 -18.35 -15.38
N LYS A 71 -5.31 -19.44 -14.68
CA LYS A 71 -5.17 -19.53 -13.23
C LYS A 71 -3.74 -19.24 -12.78
N LYS A 72 -2.72 -19.74 -13.51
CA LYS A 72 -1.31 -19.40 -13.25
C LYS A 72 -1.03 -17.91 -13.42
N LYS A 73 -1.48 -17.27 -14.50
CA LYS A 73 -1.31 -15.82 -14.71
C LYS A 73 -2.01 -15.01 -13.62
N ALA A 74 -3.26 -15.36 -13.30
CA ALA A 74 -4.05 -14.75 -12.24
C ALA A 74 -3.33 -14.82 -10.88
N ARG A 75 -2.80 -16.01 -10.54
CA ARG A 75 -2.02 -16.25 -9.32
C ARG A 75 -0.79 -15.36 -9.26
N VAL A 76 -0.01 -15.28 -10.34
CA VAL A 76 1.20 -14.43 -10.40
C VAL A 76 0.85 -12.96 -10.14
N ILE A 77 -0.24 -12.45 -10.69
CA ILE A 77 -0.66 -11.05 -10.47
C ILE A 77 -0.98 -10.82 -8.99
N VAL A 78 -1.78 -11.70 -8.37
CA VAL A 78 -2.17 -11.55 -6.96
C VAL A 78 -0.99 -11.74 -6.01
N GLU A 79 -0.13 -12.73 -6.25
CA GLU A 79 1.10 -12.93 -5.47
C GLU A 79 2.04 -11.72 -5.59
N SER A 80 2.16 -11.12 -6.78
CA SER A 80 2.96 -9.90 -6.93
C SER A 80 2.40 -8.74 -6.10
N ALA A 81 1.07 -8.65 -5.96
CA ALA A 81 0.42 -7.64 -5.12
C ALA A 81 0.71 -7.89 -3.63
N ILE A 82 0.65 -9.14 -3.17
CA ILE A 82 1.01 -9.52 -1.80
C ILE A 82 2.46 -9.14 -1.50
N ARG A 83 3.41 -9.56 -2.35
CA ARG A 83 4.84 -9.26 -2.15
C ARG A 83 5.11 -7.76 -2.13
N GLU A 84 4.40 -6.99 -2.95
CA GLU A 84 4.53 -5.52 -2.96
C GLU A 84 4.05 -4.92 -1.64
N ILE A 85 2.91 -5.39 -1.10
CA ILE A 85 2.41 -4.96 0.21
C ILE A 85 3.37 -5.37 1.33
N GLU A 86 3.92 -6.58 1.28
CA GLU A 86 4.88 -7.07 2.29
C GLU A 86 6.17 -6.27 2.30
N HIS A 87 6.65 -5.83 1.13
CA HIS A 87 7.95 -5.18 1.00
C HIS A 87 7.88 -3.64 1.07
N PHE A 88 6.82 -3.04 0.52
CA PHE A 88 6.68 -1.59 0.39
C PHE A 88 5.50 -1.01 1.18
N GLY A 89 4.61 -1.86 1.71
CA GLY A 89 3.36 -1.41 2.32
C GLY A 89 2.28 -1.07 1.28
N LEU A 90 1.15 -0.54 1.75
CA LEU A 90 0.08 -0.09 0.86
C LEU A 90 0.45 1.26 0.22
N PRO A 91 0.23 1.46 -1.09
CA PRO A 91 0.47 2.74 -1.71
C PRO A 91 -0.48 3.81 -1.15
N ASP A 92 0.04 5.02 -0.97
CA ASP A 92 -0.72 6.17 -0.45
C ASP A 92 -1.62 6.73 -1.57
N ASN A 93 -2.80 6.13 -1.74
CA ASN A 93 -3.70 6.35 -2.89
C ASN A 93 -4.53 7.65 -2.79
N GLY A 94 -4.11 8.64 -2.00
CA GLY A 94 -4.78 9.94 -1.90
C GLY A 94 -6.23 9.91 -1.38
N LYS A 95 -6.77 8.74 -1.00
CA LYS A 95 -8.08 8.58 -0.37
C LYS A 95 -7.94 8.70 1.15
N SER A 96 -7.89 9.96 1.60
CA SER A 96 -8.23 10.47 2.93
C SER A 96 -7.82 9.64 4.17
N LYS A 97 -6.80 10.14 4.86
CA LYS A 97 -6.74 10.35 6.32
C LYS A 97 -7.60 9.40 7.19
N SER A 98 -7.01 8.29 7.61
CA SER A 98 -7.09 7.81 8.99
C SER A 98 -6.23 6.55 9.09
N GLU A 99 -5.26 6.61 10.00
CA GLU A 99 -4.46 5.47 10.47
C GLU A 99 -3.44 4.95 9.45
N GLU A 100 -2.42 5.78 9.18
CA GLU A 100 -1.06 5.20 9.16
C GLU A 100 -0.89 4.38 10.46
N PRO A 101 -0.06 3.31 10.51
CA PRO A 101 0.50 2.91 11.79
C PRO A 101 1.19 4.16 12.31
N THR A 102 0.51 4.89 13.18
CA THR A 102 1.00 6.15 13.67
C THR A 102 2.29 5.80 14.37
N ASN A 103 3.39 6.16 13.72
CA ASN A 103 4.68 6.08 14.34
C ASN A 103 4.51 6.84 15.66
N LEU A 104 4.70 6.16 16.78
CA LEU A 104 4.46 6.70 18.11
C LEU A 104 5.17 8.06 18.30
N VAL A 105 6.34 8.19 17.64
CA VAL A 105 7.08 9.45 17.52
C VAL A 105 6.24 10.53 16.83
N THR A 106 5.57 10.22 15.72
CA THR A 106 4.68 11.13 14.99
C THR A 106 3.46 11.56 15.80
N GLU A 107 2.89 10.71 16.66
CA GLU A 107 1.79 11.11 17.56
C GLU A 107 2.27 12.09 18.62
N ILE A 108 3.37 11.75 19.30
CA ILE A 108 3.98 12.63 20.30
C ILE A 108 4.32 13.98 19.67
N LEU A 109 4.90 14.00 18.48
CA LEU A 109 5.18 15.24 17.77
C LEU A 109 3.92 15.99 17.36
N LYS A 110 2.82 15.31 17.07
CA LYS A 110 1.55 15.96 16.71
C LYS A 110 0.86 16.59 17.92
N ASP A 111 0.98 15.96 19.08
CA ASP A 111 0.34 16.40 20.31
C ASP A 111 1.09 17.56 20.97
N GLU A 112 2.42 17.56 20.89
CA GLU A 112 3.25 18.60 21.49
C GLU A 112 3.45 19.83 20.59
N LEU A 113 3.55 19.64 19.26
CA LEU A 113 3.75 20.76 18.34
C LEU A 113 2.45 21.49 18.05
N LYS A 114 2.51 22.81 17.83
CA LYS A 114 1.36 23.55 17.30
C LYS A 114 0.98 22.97 15.94
N GLY A 115 -0.32 22.97 15.63
CA GLY A 115 -0.80 22.46 14.33
C GLY A 115 -0.13 23.10 13.10
N SER A 116 0.35 24.34 13.20
CA SER A 116 1.16 25.00 12.17
C SER A 116 2.59 24.46 12.07
N GLU A 117 3.22 24.19 13.21
CA GLU A 117 4.59 23.65 13.32
C GLU A 117 4.61 22.20 12.82
N TYR A 118 3.65 21.38 13.24
CA TYR A 118 3.48 20.01 12.76
C TYR A 118 3.31 19.94 11.23
N LYS A 119 2.44 20.79 10.66
CA LYS A 119 2.24 20.87 9.20
C LYS A 119 3.53 21.27 8.48
N ARG A 120 4.30 22.20 9.04
CA ARG A 120 5.58 22.64 8.47
C ARG A 120 6.61 21.50 8.48
N MET A 121 6.74 20.79 9.59
CA MET A 121 7.61 19.62 9.70
C MET A 121 7.25 18.54 8.68
N MET A 122 5.98 18.15 8.59
CA MET A 122 5.52 17.14 7.62
C MET A 122 5.79 17.56 6.17
N LYS A 123 5.66 18.85 5.87
CA LYS A 123 6.04 19.38 4.54
C LYS A 123 7.52 19.14 4.24
N ILE A 124 8.42 19.43 5.20
CA ILE A 124 9.87 19.22 5.03
C ILE A 124 10.19 17.72 4.82
N ILE A 125 9.54 16.85 5.60
CA ILE A 125 9.74 15.39 5.51
C ILE A 125 9.29 14.85 4.14
N ASN A 126 8.14 15.30 3.65
CA ASN A 126 7.51 14.79 2.43
C ASN A 126 8.01 15.45 1.14
N GLU A 127 8.74 16.56 1.22
CA GLU A 127 9.34 17.20 0.05
C GLU A 127 10.36 16.27 -0.63
N ASN A 128 10.41 16.26 -1.97
CA ASN A 128 11.38 15.48 -2.73
C ASN A 128 12.74 16.22 -2.79
N LYS A 129 13.45 16.24 -1.65
CA LYS A 129 14.77 16.86 -1.45
C LYS A 129 15.79 15.82 -1.01
N SER A 130 17.08 16.12 -1.20
CA SER A 130 18.18 15.26 -0.71
C SER A 130 18.17 15.15 0.82
N LYS A 131 18.75 14.07 1.34
CA LYS A 131 18.81 13.79 2.78
C LYS A 131 19.53 14.91 3.56
N ASP A 132 20.59 15.46 3.00
CA ASP A 132 21.37 16.53 3.64
C ASP A 132 20.55 17.81 3.77
N VAL A 133 19.89 18.23 2.68
CA VAL A 133 19.02 19.42 2.68
C VAL A 133 17.83 19.24 3.63
N LYS A 134 17.25 18.04 3.71
CA LYS A 134 16.19 17.75 4.69
C LYS A 134 16.70 17.88 6.13
N SER A 135 17.90 17.38 6.40
CA SER A 135 18.50 17.41 7.74
C SER A 135 18.76 18.84 8.20
N GLU A 136 19.27 19.71 7.31
CA GLU A 136 19.46 21.14 7.58
C GLU A 136 18.13 21.85 7.88
N LEU A 137 17.11 21.64 7.05
CA LEU A 137 15.79 22.26 7.23
C LEU A 137 15.09 21.79 8.51
N LEU A 138 15.25 20.51 8.88
CA LEU A 138 14.73 19.97 10.13
C LEU A 138 15.50 20.53 11.33
N PHE A 139 16.82 20.68 11.24
CA PHE A 139 17.62 21.29 12.30
C PHE A 139 17.22 22.76 12.54
N GLU A 140 17.03 23.53 11.47
CA GLU A 140 16.53 24.90 11.56
C GLU A 140 15.12 24.94 12.17
N PHE A 141 14.23 24.04 11.74
CA PHE A 141 12.90 23.91 12.32
C PHE A 141 12.96 23.60 13.83
N ILE A 142 13.75 22.60 14.24
CA ILE A 142 13.92 22.21 15.65
C ILE A 142 14.50 23.38 16.45
N SER A 143 15.48 24.10 15.90
CA SER A 143 16.11 25.24 16.58
C SER A 143 15.10 26.34 16.93
N ASN A 144 14.05 26.50 16.12
CA ASN A 144 13.01 27.52 16.31
C ASN A 144 11.89 27.11 17.29
N ILE A 145 11.83 25.86 17.72
CA ILE A 145 10.88 25.42 18.76
C ILE A 145 11.37 25.89 20.13
N ASP A 146 10.47 26.33 21.01
CA ASP A 146 10.81 26.72 22.36
C ASP A 146 11.29 25.53 23.22
N THR A 147 12.07 25.84 24.26
CA THR A 147 12.69 24.83 25.11
C THR A 147 11.68 23.95 25.84
N GLU A 148 10.56 24.53 26.30
CA GLU A 148 9.53 23.80 27.03
C GLU A 148 8.89 22.71 26.16
N THR A 149 8.52 23.05 24.92
CA THR A 149 7.98 22.09 23.96
C THR A 149 8.99 20.98 23.62
N LYS A 150 10.28 21.34 23.47
CA LYS A 150 11.35 20.35 23.26
C LYS A 150 11.46 19.37 24.43
N ASP A 151 11.41 19.88 25.65
CA ASP A 151 11.51 19.08 26.86
C ASP A 151 10.31 18.12 27.00
N GLN A 152 9.09 18.58 26.67
CA GLN A 152 7.90 17.72 26.66
C GLN A 152 7.97 16.61 25.62
N ILE A 153 8.44 16.91 24.41
CA ILE A 153 8.65 15.90 23.36
C ILE A 153 9.62 14.83 23.86
N ILE A 154 10.77 15.22 24.42
CA ILE A 154 11.77 14.27 24.93
C ILE A 154 11.19 13.43 26.08
N LEU A 155 10.51 14.07 27.04
CA LEU A 155 9.87 13.38 28.15
C LEU A 155 8.87 12.33 27.67
N ASN A 156 8.01 12.68 26.73
CA ASN A 156 6.97 11.79 26.23
C ASN A 156 7.53 10.68 25.33
N LEU A 157 8.66 10.88 24.66
CA LEU A 157 9.41 9.81 23.99
C LEU A 157 10.00 8.82 24.98
N LEU A 158 10.61 9.30 26.06
CA LEU A 158 11.22 8.44 27.09
C LEU A 158 10.19 7.61 27.87
N LYS A 159 8.95 8.08 28.00
CA LYS A 159 7.85 7.31 28.61
C LYS A 159 7.42 6.07 27.80
N GLN A 160 7.87 5.95 26.56
CA GLN A 160 7.48 4.83 25.67
C GLN A 160 8.47 3.66 25.69
N ILE A 161 9.58 3.78 26.43
CA ILE A 161 10.62 2.76 26.61
C ILE A 161 10.36 2.02 27.92
#